data_AF-A0A2M7N2U9-F1
#
_entry.id   AF-A0A2M7N2U9-F1
#
_cell.length_a   1.000
_cell.length_b   1.000
_cell.length_c   1.000
_cell.angle_alpha   90.00
_cell.angle_beta   90.00
_cell.angle_gamma   90.00
#
_symmetry.space_group_name_H-M   'P 1'
#
loop_
_entity.id
_entity.type
_entity.pdbx_description
1 polymer ?
#
loop_
_entity_poly.entity_id
_entity_poly.type
_entity_poly.pdbx_seq_one_letter_code
_entity_poly.pdbx_strand_id
1 'polypeptide(L)' 'MFGGQEIIIILVIVLLLFGGTKIPQLMRGLGRGMNEFKKAKDGVYDDLDISDTKTTKSVTDNPTLPKPENK' A
#
# COMPACT_ATOMS: atom_id res chain seq x y z
N MET A 1 -25.51 21.21 -13.70
CA MET A 1 -24.09 21.27 -13.28
C MET A 1 -24.02 21.32 -11.74
N PHE A 2 -24.62 20.34 -11.05
CA PHE A 2 -24.89 20.38 -9.59
C PHE A 2 -24.35 19.14 -8.87
N GLY A 3 -23.04 18.91 -8.92
CA GLY A 3 -22.47 17.74 -8.25
C GLY A 3 -21.08 18.00 -7.68
N GLY A 4 -20.21 18.62 -8.49
CA GLY A 4 -18.88 19.01 -8.03
C GLY A 4 -18.91 20.12 -6.97
N GLN A 5 -19.83 21.08 -7.10
CA GLN A 5 -19.87 22.25 -6.22
C GLN A 5 -20.39 21.91 -4.81
N GLU A 6 -21.42 21.07 -4.66
CA GLU A 6 -21.84 20.58 -3.33
C GLU A 6 -20.71 19.82 -2.62
N ILE A 7 -20.00 18.94 -3.33
CA ILE A 7 -18.90 18.16 -2.75
C ILE A 7 -17.78 19.07 -2.25
N ILE A 8 -17.44 20.11 -3.02
CA ILE A 8 -16.44 21.11 -2.61
C ILE A 8 -16.89 21.86 -1.35
N ILE A 9 -18.16 22.28 -1.27
CA ILE A 9 -18.69 22.96 -0.08
C ILE A 9 -18.57 22.07 1.17
N ILE A 10 -18.92 20.78 1.04
CA ILE A 10 -18.86 19.81 2.14
C ILE A 10 -17.41 19.61 2.58
N LEU A 11 -16.48 19.46 1.63
CA LEU A 11 -15.05 19.34 1.94
C LEU A 11 -14.52 20.55 2.69
N VAL A 12 -14.91 21.77 2.29
CA VAL A 12 -14.49 22.99 2.99
C VAL A 12 -15.02 23.02 4.42
N ILE A 13 -16.29 22.67 4.65
CA ILE A 13 -16.86 22.62 6.00
C ILE A 13 -16.14 21.60 6.87
N VAL A 14 -15.90 20.39 6.35
CA VAL A 14 -15.14 19.34 7.05
C VAL A 14 -13.71 19.82 7.35
N LEU A 15 -13.06 20.50 6.42
CA LEU A 15 -11.72 21.06 6.61
C LEU A 15 -11.68 22.16 7.66
N LEU A 16 -12.74 22.95 7.81
CA LEU A 16 -12.85 23.98 8.87
C LEU A 16 -13.08 23.35 10.24
N LEU A 17 -13.91 22.30 10.34
CA LEU A 17 -14.19 21.61 11.60
C LEU A 17 -13.00 20.80 12.12
N PHE A 18 -12.36 20.04 11.22
CA PHE A 18 -11.27 19.13 11.58
C PHE A 18 -9.88 19.73 11.34
N GLY A 19 -9.75 20.79 10.55
CA GLY A 19 -8.47 21.35 10.12
C GLY A 19 -7.81 20.54 9.01
N GLY A 20 -6.93 21.20 8.24
CA GLY A 20 -6.17 20.56 7.15
C GLY A 20 -5.22 19.44 7.57
N THR A 21 -4.90 19.34 8.86
CA THR A 21 -3.90 18.40 9.38
C THR A 21 -4.51 17.07 9.84
N LYS A 22 -5.78 17.05 10.26
CA LYS A 22 -6.41 15.84 10.82
C LYS A 22 -6.79 14.82 9.74
N ILE A 23 -7.36 15.26 8.62
CA ILE A 23 -7.74 14.36 7.51
C ILE A 23 -6.53 13.55 6.99
N PRO A 24 -5.36 14.15 6.68
CA PRO A 24 -4.18 13.38 6.26
C PRO A 24 -3.62 12.47 7.36
N GLN A 25 -3.74 12.87 8.63
CA GLN A 25 -3.27 12.07 9.76
C GLN A 25 -4.12 10.81 9.94
N LEU A 26 -5.46 10.93 9.83
CA LEU A 26 -6.39 9.81 9.85
C LEU A 26 -6.20 8.90 8.64
N MET A 27 -6.06 9.45 7.43
CA MET A 27 -5.80 8.69 6.21
C MET A 27 -4.50 7.88 6.30
N ARG A 28 -3.43 8.44 6.87
CA ARG A 28 -2.17 7.72 7.07
C ARG A 28 -2.34 6.54 8.04
N GLY A 29 -3.08 6.73 9.13
CA GLY A 29 -3.38 5.66 10.08
C GLY A 29 -4.22 4.55 9.46
N LEU A 30 -5.33 4.92 8.81
CA LEU A 30 -6.23 3.98 8.12
C LEU A 30 -5.51 3.24 6.98
N GLY A 31 -4.67 3.94 6.21
CA GLY A 31 -3.92 3.35 5.11
C GLY A 31 -2.90 2.31 5.57
N ARG A 32 -2.23 2.55 6.70
CA ARG A 32 -1.35 1.53 7.32
C ARG A 32 -2.14 0.33 7.81
N GLY A 33 -3.23 0.55 8.54
CA GLY A 33 -4.10 -0.52 9.03
C GLY A 33 -4.70 -1.36 7.88
N MET A 34 -5.18 -0.73 6.82
CA MET A 34 -5.68 -1.40 5.61
C MET A 34 -4.57 -2.21 4.92
N ASN A 35 -3.36 -1.67 4.83
CA ASN A 35 -2.22 -2.34 4.21
C ASN A 35 -1.75 -3.56 5.02
N GLU A 36 -1.69 -3.43 6.34
CA GLU A 36 -1.38 -4.55 7.26
C GLU A 36 -2.48 -5.61 7.23
N PHE A 37 -3.75 -5.18 7.24
CA PHE A 37 -4.90 -6.08 7.09
C PHE A 37 -4.86 -6.85 5.77
N LYS A 38 -4.57 -6.15 4.66
CA LYS A 38 -4.43 -6.77 3.35
C LYS A 38 -3.29 -7.79 3.33
N LYS A 39 -2.12 -7.46 3.89
CA LYS A 39 -0.99 -8.38 3.99
C LYS A 39 -1.29 -9.61 4.85
N ALA A 40 -1.96 -9.44 5.98
CA ALA A 40 -2.38 -10.56 6.82
C ALA A 40 -3.38 -11.45 6.08
N LYS A 41 -4.36 -10.84 5.41
CA LYS A 41 -5.32 -11.56 4.57
C LYS A 41 -4.62 -12.32 3.44
N ASP A 42 -3.69 -11.69 2.73
CA ASP A 42 -2.95 -12.31 1.61
C ASP A 42 -2.00 -13.42 2.11
N GLY A 43 -1.30 -13.22 3.24
CA GLY A 43 -0.43 -14.23 3.85
C GLY A 43 -1.19 -15.44 4.43
N VAL A 44 -2.44 -15.25 4.88
CA VAL A 44 -3.32 -16.35 5.28
C VAL A 44 -3.74 -17.20 4.07
N TYR A 45 -3.86 -16.61 2.87
CA TYR A 45 -4.09 -17.38 1.65
C TYR A 45 -2.84 -18.12 1.19
N ASP A 46 -1.65 -17.52 1.32
CA ASP A 46 -0.38 -18.19 1.01
C ASP A 46 -0.10 -19.38 1.95
N ASP A 47 -0.45 -19.29 3.24
CA ASP A 47 -0.27 -20.40 4.20
C ASP A 47 -1.24 -21.58 3.96
N LEU A 48 -2.36 -21.35 3.28
CA LEU A 48 -3.30 -22.41 2.86
C LEU A 48 -2.88 -23.09 1.54
N ASP A 49 -1.94 -22.50 0.80
CA ASP A 49 -1.38 -23.03 -0.45
C ASP A 49 0.01 -23.66 -0.26
N ILE A 50 0.42 -23.95 0.98
CA ILE A 50 1.64 -24.72 1.26
C ILE A 50 1.36 -26.21 1.07
N SER A 51 1.06 -26.54 -0.18
CA SER A 51 1.50 -27.76 -0.85
C SER A 51 2.04 -27.42 -2.23
N ASP A 52 2.80 -26.32 -2.38
CA ASP A 52 3.97 -26.30 -3.26
C ASP A 52 4.81 -25.01 -3.12
N THR A 53 6.12 -25.20 -3.03
CA THR A 53 7.17 -24.23 -3.38
C THR A 53 7.33 -22.95 -2.55
N LYS A 54 8.00 -23.13 -1.42
CA LYS A 54 8.91 -22.14 -0.80
C LYS A 54 9.89 -21.57 -1.84
N THR A 55 9.72 -20.34 -2.35
CA THR A 55 10.79 -19.59 -3.06
C THR A 55 10.48 -18.09 -3.22
N THR A 56 11.41 -17.27 -2.71
CA THR A 56 11.72 -15.88 -3.08
C THR A 56 10.78 -14.77 -2.64
N LYS A 57 11.20 -13.95 -1.66
CA LYS A 57 11.47 -12.48 -1.80
C LYS A 57 12.29 -11.96 -0.60
N SER A 58 13.58 -12.25 -0.60
CA SER A 58 14.58 -11.44 0.10
C SER A 58 15.82 -11.38 -0.79
N VAL A 59 16.54 -10.27 -0.74
CA VAL A 59 17.71 -9.88 -1.54
C VAL A 59 17.39 -9.09 -2.83
N THR A 60 17.16 -7.80 -2.65
CA THR A 60 17.79 -6.79 -3.52
C THR A 60 19.16 -6.51 -2.91
N ASP A 61 20.21 -7.06 -3.50
CA ASP A 61 21.59 -6.54 -3.47
C ASP A 61 22.31 -7.08 -4.72
N ASN A 62 22.93 -6.16 -5.47
CA ASN A 62 23.54 -6.33 -6.80
C ASN A 62 24.38 -7.61 -7.00
N PRO A 63 24.37 -8.19 -8.22
CA PRO A 63 25.65 -8.34 -8.90
C PRO A 63 25.63 -8.08 -10.42
N THR A 64 26.63 -7.30 -10.82
CA THR A 64 27.24 -7.14 -12.13
C THR A 64 27.23 -8.42 -13.00
N LEU A 65 26.86 -8.23 -14.27
CA LEU A 65 26.92 -9.20 -15.37
C LEU A 65 28.26 -9.97 -15.42
N PRO A 66 28.29 -11.31 -15.31
CA PRO A 66 29.44 -12.10 -15.73
C PRO A 66 29.43 -12.26 -17.26
N LYS A 67 30.42 -11.66 -17.93
CA LYS A 67 30.74 -11.90 -19.34
C LYS A 67 31.30 -13.33 -19.48
N PRO A 68 30.77 -14.19 -20.35
CA PRO A 68 31.33 -15.52 -20.54
C PRO A 68 32.70 -15.43 -21.21
N GLU A 69 33.70 -15.92 -20.48
CA GLU A 69 35.05 -16.23 -20.95
C GLU A 69 34.99 -17.50 -21.82
N ASN A 70 35.48 -17.42 -23.06
CA ASN A 70 35.66 -18.60 -23.92
C ASN A 70 37.14 -18.77 -24.30
N LYS A 71 37.68 -19.91 -23.87
CA LYS A 71 38.98 -20.47 -24.27
C LYS A 71 38.85 -21.27 -25.55
#